data_AF-A0AA42TAL5-F1
#
_entry.id   AF-A0AA42TAL5-F1
#
_cell.length_a   1.000
_cell.length_b   1.000
_cell.length_c   1.000
_cell.angle_alpha   90.00
_cell.angle_beta   90.00
_cell.angle_gamma   90.00
#
_symmetry.space_group_name_H-M   'P 1'
#
loop_
_entity.id
_entity.type
_entity.pdbx_description
1 polymer ?
#
loop_
_entity_poly.entity_id
_entity_poly.type
_entity_poly.pdbx_seq_one_letter_code
_entity_poly.pdbx_strand_id
1 'polypeptide(L)'
;MDDLLQDIVPDFREMGHVLASLSGVDLAKASKATVRTWEARGLALIELSRGDRAEAERIMAPVSKRRRRGTNLAAAGAPKEEA
;
A
#
# COMPACT_ATOMS: atom_id res chain seq x y z
N MET A 1 21.08 -13.16 24.67
CA MET A 1 21.62 -11.98 23.96
C MET A 1 20.85 -11.89 22.66
N ASP A 2 19.51 -11.81 22.74
CA ASP A 2 18.59 -12.05 21.62
C ASP A 2 17.62 -10.86 21.42
N ASP A 3 17.75 -9.83 22.26
CA ASP A 3 16.86 -8.67 22.32
C ASP A 3 17.31 -7.51 21.40
N LEU A 4 18.55 -7.55 20.90
CA LEU A 4 19.14 -6.50 20.05
C LEU A 4 18.73 -6.59 18.57
N LEU A 5 18.02 -7.65 18.15
CA LEU A 5 17.57 -7.83 16.77
C LEU A 5 16.10 -7.43 16.56
N GLN A 6 15.33 -7.19 17.63
CA GLN A 6 13.94 -6.72 17.48
C GLN A 6 13.86 -5.23 17.05
N ASP A 7 14.93 -4.45 17.31
CA ASP A 7 15.03 -3.02 17.00
C ASP A 7 15.43 -2.69 15.55
N ILE A 8 15.68 -3.71 14.71
CA ILE A 8 16.04 -3.53 13.28
C ILE A 8 14.89 -3.99 12.37
N VAL A 9 13.69 -4.19 12.91
CA VAL A 9 12.50 -4.37 12.07
C VAL A 9 12.01 -2.98 11.67
N PRO A 10 12.08 -2.59 10.39
CA PRO A 10 11.59 -1.28 9.97
C PRO A 10 10.12 -1.10 10.36
N ASP A 11 9.74 0.05 10.91
CA ASP A 11 8.31 0.34 11.12
C ASP A 11 7.62 0.38 9.75
N PHE A 12 6.60 -0.45 9.57
CA PHE A 12 5.82 -0.51 8.33
C PHE A 12 5.17 0.84 7.99
N ARG A 13 4.87 1.67 9.00
CA ARG A 13 4.31 3.01 8.80
C ARG A 13 5.34 3.92 8.17
N GLU A 14 6.54 3.96 8.73
CA GLU A 14 7.65 4.74 8.22
C GLU A 14 8.02 4.29 6.80
N MET A 15 8.14 2.98 6.57
CA MET A 15 8.37 2.43 5.23
C MET A 15 7.25 2.84 4.25
N GLY A 16 6.00 2.81 4.68
CA GLY A 16 4.87 3.31 3.88
C GLY A 16 4.98 4.79 3.53
N HIS A 17 5.43 5.62 4.48
CA HIS A 17 5.64 7.05 4.27
C HIS A 17 6.79 7.33 3.30
N VAL A 18 7.91 6.61 3.44
CA VAL A 18 9.05 6.69 2.52
C VAL A 18 8.62 6.32 1.10
N LEU A 19 7.91 5.19 0.94
CA LEU A 19 7.39 4.76 -0.37
C LEU A 19 6.43 5.77 -0.99
N ALA A 20 5.57 6.40 -0.18
CA ALA A 20 4.66 7.45 -0.65
C ALA A 20 5.44 8.68 -1.13
N SER A 21 6.43 9.13 -0.35
CA SER A 21 7.29 10.27 -0.66
C SER A 21 8.07 10.05 -1.96
N LEU A 22 8.68 8.88 -2.13
CA LEU A 22 9.38 8.48 -3.35
C LEU A 22 8.46 8.46 -4.58
N SER A 23 7.16 8.22 -4.37
CA SER A 23 6.14 8.24 -5.41
C SER A 23 5.46 9.61 -5.58
N GLY A 24 5.93 10.66 -4.89
CA GLY A 24 5.37 12.01 -4.95
C GLY A 24 4.02 12.19 -4.24
N VAL A 25 3.64 11.26 -3.35
CA VAL A 25 2.38 11.34 -2.59
C VAL A 25 2.62 11.96 -1.22
N ASP A 26 2.04 13.14 -1.00
CA ASP A 26 2.00 13.80 0.31
C ASP A 26 0.92 13.16 1.20
N LEU A 27 1.35 12.32 2.15
CA LEU A 27 0.44 11.65 3.08
C LEU A 27 -0.23 12.58 4.08
N ALA A 28 0.33 13.77 4.36
CA ALA A 28 -0.30 14.74 5.25
C ALA A 28 -1.57 15.33 4.65
N LYS A 29 -1.65 15.38 3.31
CA LYS A 29 -2.82 15.84 2.55
C LYS A 29 -3.69 14.70 2.01
N ALA A 30 -3.22 13.46 2.13
CA ALA A 30 -3.91 12.30 1.58
C ALA A 30 -5.08 11.85 2.46
N SER A 31 -6.05 11.18 1.84
CA SER A 31 -7.14 10.54 2.60
C SER A 31 -6.59 9.43 3.51
N LYS A 32 -7.27 9.17 4.65
CA LYS A 32 -6.94 8.03 5.53
C LYS A 32 -6.86 6.70 4.78
N ALA A 33 -7.70 6.53 3.75
CA ALA A 33 -7.69 5.36 2.89
C ALA A 33 -6.40 5.22 2.06
N THR A 34 -5.88 6.34 1.58
CA THR A 34 -4.60 6.42 0.86
C THR A 34 -3.44 6.15 1.81
N VAL A 35 -3.43 6.76 3.01
CA VAL A 35 -2.41 6.50 4.03
C VAL A 35 -2.35 5.01 4.38
N ARG A 36 -3.49 4.38 4.69
CA ARG A 36 -3.57 2.94 5.00
C ARG A 36 -3.08 2.06 3.85
N THR A 37 -3.28 2.50 2.60
CA THR A 37 -2.78 1.78 1.43
C THR A 37 -1.25 1.82 1.37
N TRP A 38 -0.64 2.95 1.71
CA TRP A 38 0.81 3.09 1.72
C TRP A 38 1.45 2.38 2.92
N GLU A 39 0.85 2.44 4.11
CA GLU A 39 1.27 1.63 5.25
C GLU A 39 1.23 0.12 4.94
N ALA A 40 0.17 -0.36 4.27
CA ALA A 40 0.08 -1.76 3.83
C ALA A 40 1.18 -2.14 2.83
N ARG A 41 1.61 -1.21 1.96
CA ARG A 41 2.75 -1.41 1.07
C ARG A 41 4.07 -1.52 1.84
N GLY A 42 4.26 -0.70 2.87
CA GLY A 42 5.41 -0.80 3.77
C GLY A 42 5.49 -2.17 4.45
N LEU A 43 4.35 -2.65 4.97
CA LEU A 43 4.26 -3.97 5.60
C LEU A 43 4.56 -5.10 4.62
N ALA A 44 3.97 -5.05 3.42
CA ALA A 44 4.23 -6.05 2.38
C ALA A 44 5.70 -6.08 1.94
N LEU A 45 6.37 -4.93 1.88
CA LEU A 45 7.79 -4.86 1.55
C LEU A 45 8.66 -5.49 2.64
N ILE A 46 8.31 -5.32 3.91
CA ILE A 46 8.99 -5.98 5.03
C ILE A 46 8.85 -7.50 4.91
N GLU A 47 7.66 -8.03 4.65
CA GLU A 47 7.47 -9.48 4.47
C GLU A 47 8.21 -10.02 3.24
N LEU A 48 8.25 -9.26 2.14
CA LEU A 48 9.08 -9.61 0.98
C LEU A 48 10.57 -9.68 1.33
N SER A 49 11.07 -8.75 2.15
CA SER A 49 12.47 -8.77 2.60
C SER A 49 12.80 -9.98 3.48
N ARG A 50 11.79 -10.51 4.20
CA ARG A 50 11.86 -11.75 4.98
C ARG A 50 11.73 -13.01 4.12
N GLY A 51 11.42 -12.87 2.83
CA GLY A 51 11.17 -13.97 1.92
C GLY A 51 9.74 -14.52 1.95
N ASP A 52 8.85 -13.97 2.79
CA ASP A 52 7.44 -14.38 2.85
C ASP A 52 6.59 -13.64 1.81
N ARG A 53 6.73 -14.10 0.56
CA ARG A 53 5.94 -13.59 -0.55
C ARG A 53 4.43 -13.85 -0.37
N ALA A 54 4.07 -14.96 0.26
CA ALA A 54 2.67 -15.32 0.43
C ALA A 54 1.97 -14.36 1.41
N GLU A 55 2.64 -13.98 2.49
CA GLU A 55 2.14 -12.99 3.44
C GLU A 55 2.06 -11.59 2.81
N ALA A 56 3.08 -11.18 2.05
CA ALA A 56 3.03 -9.92 1.31
C ALA A 56 1.83 -9.83 0.35
N GLU A 57 1.52 -10.93 -0.35
CA GLU A 57 0.35 -11.02 -1.24
C GLU A 57 -0.97 -10.97 -0.45
N ARG A 58 -1.05 -11.62 0.71
CA ARG A 58 -2.22 -11.56 1.61
C ARG A 58 -2.46 -10.13 2.10
N ILE A 59 -1.42 -9.43 2.54
CA ILE A 59 -1.49 -8.03 2.99
C ILE A 59 -2.01 -7.11 1.88
N MET A 60 -1.54 -7.30 0.64
CA MET A 60 -1.91 -6.44 -0.49
C MET A 60 -3.22 -6.83 -1.18
N ALA A 61 -3.80 -8.01 -0.90
CA ALA A 61 -5.07 -8.46 -1.46
C ALA A 61 -6.23 -7.44 -1.33
N PRO A 62 -6.52 -6.83 -0.16
CA PRO A 62 -7.58 -5.84 -0.02
C PRO A 62 -7.29 -4.55 -0.81
N VAL A 63 -6.03 -4.12 -0.89
CA VAL A 63 -5.62 -2.91 -1.65
C VAL A 63 -5.87 -3.11 -3.14
N SER A 64 -5.48 -4.26 -3.67
CA SER A 64 -5.65 -4.63 -5.08
C SER A 64 -7.13 -4.71 -5.48
N LYS A 65 -7.98 -5.28 -4.62
CA LYS A 65 -9.44 -5.31 -4.82
C LYS A 65 -10.05 -3.92 -4.85
N ARG A 66 -9.60 -3.01 -3.97
CA ARG A 66 -10.08 -1.62 -3.93
C ARG A 66 -9.69 -0.85 -5.19
N ARG A 67 -8.47 -1.02 -5.70
CA ARG A 67 -8.02 -0.40 -6.96
C ARG A 67 -8.90 -0.85 -8.12
N ARG A 68 -9.19 -2.16 -8.23
CA ARG A 68 -10.10 -2.70 -9.26
C ARG A 68 -11.51 -2.12 -9.17
N ARG A 69 -12.06 -1.97 -7.97
CA ARG A 69 -13.38 -1.33 -7.80
C ARG A 69 -13.37 0.14 -8.22
N GLY A 70 -12.34 0.90 -7.86
CA GLY A 70 -12.19 2.29 -8.27
C GLY A 70 -12.07 2.45 -9.79
N THR A 71 -11.27 1.59 -10.44
CA THR A 71 -11.16 1.57 -11.90
C THR A 71 -12.47 1.14 -12.57
N ASN A 72 -13.18 0.15 -12.03
CA ASN A 72 -14.49 -0.25 -12.56
C ASN A 72 -15.56 0.83 -12.38
N LEU A 73 -15.54 1.60 -11.29
CA LEU A 73 -16.43 2.76 -11.12
C LEU A 73 -16.09 3.89 -12.09
N ALA A 74 -14.80 4.17 -12.30
CA ALA A 74 -14.36 5.18 -13.27
C ALA A 74 -14.72 4.79 -14.72
N ALA A 75 -14.59 3.50 -15.07
CA ALA A 75 -14.96 2.98 -16.38
C ALA A 75 -16.49 2.94 -16.59
N ALA A 76 -17.28 2.73 -15.54
CA ALA A 76 -18.74 2.75 -15.60
C ALA A 76 -19.35 4.17 -15.71
N GLY A 77 -18.54 5.21 -15.50
CA GLY A 77 -18.94 6.61 -15.59
C GLY A 77 -18.57 7.31 -16.91
N ALA A 78 -18.00 6.62 -17.89
CA ALA A 78 -17.71 7.22 -19.20
C ALA A 78 -19.03 7.36 -20.00
N PRO A 79 -19.53 8.58 -20.27
CA PRO A 79 -20.70 8.74 -21.12
C PRO A 79 -20.30 8.31 -22.54
N LYS A 80 -21.09 7.41 -23.12
CA LYS A 80 -21.04 7.20 -24.57
C LYS A 80 -21.54 8.49 -25.20
N GLU A 81 -20.63 9.28 -25.76
CA GLU A 81 -21.01 10.29 -26.74
C GLU A 81 -21.66 9.56 -27.92
N GLU A 82 -22.88 10.00 -28.17
CA GLU A 82 -23.79 9.68 -29.25
C GLU A 82 -23.19 10.12 -30.59
N ALA A 83 -23.25 9.24 -31.59
CA ALA A 83 -22.94 9.54 -33.00
C ALA A 83 -24.06 8.96 -33.88
#